data_AF-A0A2T2NK22-F1
#
_entry.id   AF-A0A2T2NK22-F1
#
_cell.length_a   1.000
_cell.length_b   1.000
_cell.length_c   1.000
_cell.angle_alpha   90.00
_cell.angle_beta   90.00
_cell.angle_gamma   90.00
#
_symmetry.space_group_name_H-M   'P 1'
#
loop_
_entity.id
_entity.type
_entity.pdbx_description
1 polymer ?
#
loop_
_entity_poly.entity_id
_entity_poly.type
_entity_poly.pdbx_seq_one_letter_code
_entity_poly.pdbx_strand_id
1 'polypeptide(L)'
;MGASTSLPLPTLLAPISFAYNFAAQQYGMFSSPNMLDVHDAHIAAFSPQPFFIAGFFFPQQIVQVVWLWKLLRAKERAKINGAERGIMDGYAWAYVVGNVGIGTWMFFWNSSDLRTSNLFVIANTFTQLFYTAFLLPPLDTRSTPSLLTHLVAKTFAGIGVLDLLHNTSAAYYVGVPASGLVKALTGLGFGAAACVSDWIFGACLVYDLVALSVGQTQYGEAGWGMLLAGYAVGTAGIVGLRNWVYPRWKAQREGSYERLGGDESI
;
A
#
# COMPACT_ATOMS: atom_id res chain seq x y z
N MET A 1 -23.53 -30.98 17.87
CA MET A 1 -22.07 -30.88 17.60
C MET A 1 -21.67 -29.43 17.84
N GLY A 2 -20.93 -29.16 18.92
CA GLY A 2 -20.54 -27.80 19.28
C GLY A 2 -19.48 -27.26 18.33
N ALA A 3 -19.77 -26.17 17.64
CA ALA A 3 -18.80 -25.50 16.79
C ALA A 3 -17.63 -25.01 17.65
N SER A 4 -16.40 -25.39 17.28
CA SER A 4 -15.17 -24.90 17.89
C SER A 4 -15.20 -23.37 18.00
N THR A 5 -15.15 -22.87 19.22
CA THR A 5 -15.25 -21.44 19.57
C THR A 5 -13.96 -20.66 19.30
N SER A 6 -12.87 -21.32 18.92
CA SER A 6 -11.58 -20.66 18.67
C SER A 6 -11.59 -19.76 17.43
N LEU A 7 -10.91 -18.61 17.52
CA LEU A 7 -10.65 -17.75 16.36
C LEU A 7 -9.68 -18.48 15.41
N PRO A 8 -9.78 -18.26 14.08
CA PRO A 8 -8.76 -18.74 13.14
C PRO A 8 -7.37 -18.24 13.58
N LEU A 9 -6.36 -19.10 13.48
CA LEU A 9 -4.97 -18.76 13.84
C LEU A 9 -4.50 -17.41 13.25
N PRO A 10 -4.66 -17.12 11.94
CA PRO A 10 -4.25 -15.82 11.40
C PRO A 10 -4.98 -14.63 12.02
N THR A 11 -6.24 -14.77 12.41
CA THR A 11 -6.98 -13.72 13.13
C THR A 11 -6.35 -13.42 14.50
N LEU A 12 -5.83 -14.44 15.18
CA LEU A 12 -5.14 -14.28 16.45
C LEU A 12 -3.74 -13.70 16.29
N LEU A 13 -3.03 -14.09 15.23
CA LEU A 13 -1.68 -13.60 14.94
C LEU A 13 -1.66 -12.17 14.41
N ALA A 14 -2.71 -11.71 13.72
CA ALA A 14 -2.78 -10.37 13.16
C ALA A 14 -2.46 -9.25 14.20
N PRO A 15 -3.14 -9.15 15.36
CA PRO A 15 -2.81 -8.11 16.34
C PRO A 15 -1.41 -8.28 16.95
N ILE A 16 -0.92 -9.51 17.12
CA ILE A 16 0.42 -9.78 17.65
C ILE A 16 1.48 -9.29 16.66
N SER A 17 1.33 -9.61 15.38
CA SER A 17 2.24 -9.16 14.32
C SER A 17 2.25 -7.64 14.20
N PHE A 18 1.10 -6.98 14.31
CA PHE A 18 1.02 -5.52 14.34
C PHE A 18 1.76 -4.93 15.55
N ALA A 19 1.56 -5.48 16.75
CA ALA A 19 2.25 -5.01 17.94
C ALA A 19 3.77 -5.18 17.81
N TYR A 20 4.22 -6.30 17.24
CA TYR A 20 5.64 -6.53 16.93
C TYR A 20 6.18 -5.48 15.94
N ASN A 21 5.51 -5.28 14.81
CA ASN A 21 5.91 -4.29 13.81
C ASN A 21 5.95 -2.88 14.42
N PHE A 22 4.89 -2.49 15.13
CA PHE A 22 4.81 -1.20 15.80
C PHE A 22 5.98 -1.00 16.77
N ALA A 23 6.27 -1.97 17.64
CA ALA A 23 7.39 -1.90 18.57
C ALA A 23 8.74 -1.82 17.84
N ALA A 24 8.92 -2.58 16.75
CA ALA A 24 10.11 -2.51 15.91
C ALA A 24 10.27 -1.12 15.27
N GLN A 25 9.19 -0.51 14.76
CA GLN A 25 9.22 0.87 14.23
C GLN A 25 9.60 1.89 15.30
N GLN A 26 9.08 1.75 16.53
CA GLN A 26 9.49 2.62 17.64
C GLN A 26 10.98 2.46 17.94
N TYR A 27 11.48 1.22 18.01
CA TYR A 27 12.92 0.95 18.13
C TYR A 27 13.69 1.60 16.98
N GLY A 28 13.20 1.45 15.75
CA GLY A 28 13.70 2.03 14.52
C GLY A 28 13.97 3.52 14.59
N MET A 29 13.00 4.27 15.11
CA MET A 29 13.04 5.72 15.22
C MET A 29 13.88 6.22 16.40
N PHE A 30 13.98 5.44 17.48
CA PHE A 30 14.58 5.90 18.74
C PHE A 30 15.95 5.28 19.07
N SER A 31 16.43 4.30 18.30
CA SER A 31 17.78 3.74 18.48
C SER A 31 18.87 4.64 17.90
N SER A 32 20.13 4.25 18.09
CA SER A 32 21.27 4.86 17.39
C SER A 32 22.15 3.76 16.76
N PRO A 33 22.41 3.81 15.44
CA PRO A 33 21.76 4.71 14.48
C PRO A 33 20.24 4.49 14.44
N ASN A 34 19.48 5.55 14.17
CA ASN A 34 18.04 5.44 13.89
C ASN A 34 17.82 5.24 12.38
N MET A 35 16.58 4.98 11.99
CA MET A 35 16.22 4.72 10.59
C MET A 35 16.55 5.89 9.65
N LEU A 36 16.50 7.13 10.14
CA LEU A 36 16.85 8.33 9.37
C LEU A 36 18.37 8.45 9.21
N ASP A 37 19.15 8.19 10.26
CA ASP A 37 20.62 8.18 10.18
C ASP A 37 21.10 7.19 9.10
N VAL A 38 20.50 6.00 9.07
CA VAL A 38 20.81 4.98 8.05
C VAL A 38 20.36 5.44 6.66
N HIS A 39 19.16 6.04 6.54
CA HIS A 39 18.67 6.56 5.27
C HIS A 39 19.61 7.64 4.70
N ASP A 40 19.99 8.62 5.52
CA ASP A 40 20.85 9.74 5.11
C ASP A 40 22.28 9.27 4.74
N ALA A 41 22.74 8.16 5.33
CA ALA A 41 24.01 7.53 4.98
C ALA A 41 23.97 6.75 3.65
N HIS A 42 22.79 6.42 3.12
CA HIS A 42 22.62 5.52 1.96
C HIS A 42 21.71 6.11 0.87
N ILE A 43 21.83 7.42 0.62
CA ILE A 43 21.04 8.10 -0.43
C ILE A 43 21.31 7.48 -1.80
N ALA A 44 20.22 7.22 -2.54
CA ALA A 44 20.22 6.62 -3.86
C ALA A 44 19.08 7.18 -4.73
N ALA A 45 19.01 6.73 -5.98
CA ALA A 45 18.06 7.19 -7.00
C ALA A 45 16.58 7.06 -6.61
N PHE A 46 16.24 6.25 -5.61
CA PHE A 46 14.88 6.10 -5.10
C PHE A 46 14.76 6.42 -3.62
N SER A 47 15.60 7.30 -3.09
CA SER A 47 15.46 7.85 -1.74
C SER A 47 14.27 8.83 -1.67
N PRO A 48 13.19 8.51 -0.93
CA PRO A 48 12.08 9.42 -0.73
C PRO A 48 12.40 10.45 0.35
N GLN A 49 11.58 11.49 0.43
CA GLN A 49 11.62 12.41 1.56
C GLN A 49 11.11 11.68 2.84
N PRO A 50 11.89 11.60 3.93
CA PRO A 50 11.54 10.77 5.09
C PRO A 50 10.24 11.14 5.83
N PHE A 51 9.88 12.43 5.89
CA PHE A 51 8.63 12.87 6.53
C PHE A 51 7.38 12.52 5.72
N PHE A 52 7.48 12.36 4.39
CA PHE A 52 6.38 11.77 3.61
C PHE A 52 6.13 10.32 4.02
N ILE A 53 7.18 9.55 4.32
CA ILE A 53 7.04 8.18 4.81
C ILE A 53 6.29 8.17 6.15
N ALA A 54 6.73 9.00 7.10
CA ALA A 54 6.02 9.14 8.38
C ALA A 54 4.56 9.59 8.20
N GLY A 55 4.31 10.54 7.28
CA GLY A 55 2.98 11.04 6.93
C GLY A 55 2.06 9.99 6.31
N PHE A 56 2.62 9.02 5.57
CA PHE A 56 1.87 7.89 5.04
C PHE A 56 1.52 6.87 6.12
N PHE A 57 2.51 6.48 6.93
CA PHE A 57 2.33 5.45 7.95
C PHE A 57 1.36 5.86 9.04
N PHE A 58 1.37 7.12 9.49
CA PHE A 58 0.49 7.55 10.59
C PHE A 58 -1.01 7.25 10.37
N PRO A 59 -1.67 7.73 9.31
CA PRO A 59 -3.07 7.38 9.03
C PRO A 59 -3.23 5.89 8.74
N GLN A 60 -2.24 5.24 8.14
CA GLN A 60 -2.26 3.80 7.89
C GLN A 60 -2.33 3.00 9.21
N GLN A 61 -1.58 3.37 10.24
CA GLN A 61 -1.62 2.70 11.55
C GLN A 61 -3.02 2.82 12.19
N ILE A 62 -3.67 3.97 12.06
CA ILE A 62 -5.03 4.17 12.58
C ILE A 62 -6.01 3.22 11.87
N VAL A 63 -5.95 3.17 10.53
CA VAL A 63 -6.82 2.27 9.74
C VAL A 63 -6.58 0.80 10.10
N GLN A 64 -5.32 0.40 10.30
CA GLN A 64 -4.96 -0.95 10.74
C GLN A 64 -5.55 -1.31 12.10
N VAL A 65 -5.45 -0.42 13.09
CA VAL A 65 -6.04 -0.64 14.42
C VAL A 65 -7.56 -0.78 14.34
N VAL A 66 -8.23 0.06 13.54
CA VAL A 66 -9.68 -0.03 13.32
C VAL A 66 -10.05 -1.35 12.62
N TRP A 67 -9.28 -1.78 11.63
CA TRP A 67 -9.46 -3.06 10.95
C TRP A 67 -9.27 -4.24 11.89
N LEU A 68 -8.20 -4.26 12.69
CA LEU A 68 -7.92 -5.30 13.69
C LEU A 68 -9.01 -5.40 14.75
N TRP A 69 -9.45 -4.26 15.27
CA TRP A 69 -10.55 -4.21 16.22
C TRP A 69 -11.82 -4.84 15.65
N LYS A 70 -12.11 -4.58 14.37
CA LYS A 70 -13.27 -5.15 13.67
C LYS A 70 -13.08 -6.64 13.38
N LEU A 71 -11.87 -7.07 13.03
CA LEU A 71 -11.49 -8.47 12.79
C LEU A 71 -11.72 -9.33 14.04
N LEU A 72 -11.26 -8.84 15.20
CA LEU A 72 -11.39 -9.54 16.48
C LEU A 72 -12.84 -9.60 16.96
N ARG A 73 -13.60 -8.52 16.78
CA ARG A 73 -15.01 -8.44 17.23
C ARG A 73 -16.03 -8.96 16.23
N ALA A 74 -15.60 -9.48 15.08
CA ALA A 74 -16.55 -9.90 14.04
C ALA A 74 -17.38 -11.14 14.42
N LYS A 75 -16.99 -11.96 15.42
CA LYS A 75 -17.86 -13.02 15.98
C LYS A 75 -18.93 -12.48 16.94
N GLU A 76 -18.60 -11.44 17.71
CA GLU A 76 -19.50 -10.87 18.73
C GLU A 76 -20.53 -9.92 18.11
N ARG A 77 -20.17 -9.28 16.98
CA ARG A 77 -21.06 -8.38 16.27
C ARG A 77 -21.91 -9.18 15.30
N ALA A 78 -23.18 -9.40 15.65
CA ALA A 78 -24.24 -9.92 14.78
C ALA A 78 -24.53 -9.07 13.51
N LYS A 79 -23.62 -8.18 13.12
CA LYS A 79 -23.72 -7.23 12.01
C LYS A 79 -22.74 -7.51 10.86
N ILE A 80 -21.86 -8.50 10.97
CA ILE A 80 -20.95 -8.89 9.89
C ILE A 80 -21.38 -10.26 9.40
N ASN A 81 -21.73 -10.35 8.11
CA ASN A 81 -22.13 -11.64 7.54
C ASN A 81 -20.89 -12.51 7.22
N GLY A 82 -21.12 -13.79 6.92
CA GLY A 82 -20.03 -14.75 6.67
C GLY A 82 -19.11 -14.35 5.50
N ALA A 83 -19.65 -13.73 4.46
CA ALA A 83 -18.87 -13.28 3.30
C ALA A 83 -17.94 -12.11 3.66
N GLU A 84 -18.46 -11.12 4.38
CA GLU A 84 -17.66 -9.99 4.87
C GLU A 84 -16.56 -10.43 5.83
N ARG A 85 -16.85 -11.41 6.69
CA ARG A 85 -15.84 -12.03 7.56
C ARG A 85 -14.77 -12.75 6.75
N GLY A 86 -15.18 -13.50 5.72
CA GLY A 86 -14.29 -14.23 4.83
C GLY A 86 -13.26 -13.33 4.13
N ILE A 87 -13.65 -12.11 3.75
CA ILE A 87 -12.72 -11.11 3.17
C ILE A 87 -11.62 -10.74 4.17
N MET A 88 -11.99 -10.46 5.42
CA MET A 88 -11.03 -10.07 6.45
C MET A 88 -10.11 -11.23 6.84
N ASP A 89 -10.67 -12.43 7.04
CA ASP A 89 -9.90 -13.63 7.39
C ASP A 89 -8.96 -14.05 6.25
N GLY A 90 -9.39 -13.90 4.99
CA GLY A 90 -8.56 -14.17 3.82
C GLY A 90 -7.29 -13.32 3.81
N TYR A 91 -7.40 -12.05 4.19
CA TYR A 91 -6.26 -11.13 4.17
C TYR A 91 -5.34 -11.26 5.38
N ALA A 92 -5.84 -11.81 6.50
CA ALA A 92 -5.11 -11.85 7.76
C ALA A 92 -3.72 -12.52 7.65
N TRP A 93 -3.54 -13.53 6.79
CA TRP A 93 -2.22 -14.12 6.58
C TRP A 93 -1.23 -13.19 5.87
N ALA A 94 -1.66 -12.53 4.79
CA ALA A 94 -0.83 -11.55 4.10
C ALA A 94 -0.49 -10.36 5.01
N TYR A 95 -1.43 -9.96 5.86
CA TYR A 95 -1.21 -8.94 6.89
C TYR A 95 -0.15 -9.36 7.92
N VAL A 96 -0.19 -10.60 8.41
CA VAL A 96 0.80 -11.13 9.35
C VAL A 96 2.19 -11.18 8.73
N VAL A 97 2.30 -11.70 7.50
CA VAL A 97 3.58 -11.75 6.77
C VAL A 97 4.15 -10.34 6.58
N GLY A 98 3.31 -9.37 6.21
CA GLY A 98 3.76 -7.99 6.03
C GLY A 98 4.27 -7.35 7.31
N ASN A 99 3.53 -7.50 8.42
CA ASN A 99 3.95 -6.93 9.70
C ASN A 99 5.20 -7.60 10.28
N VAL A 100 5.31 -8.92 10.18
CA VAL A 100 6.54 -9.63 10.60
C VAL A 100 7.71 -9.23 9.70
N GLY A 101 7.50 -9.17 8.39
CA GLY A 101 8.52 -8.79 7.42
C GLY A 101 9.06 -7.39 7.66
N ILE A 102 8.19 -6.38 7.77
CA ILE A 102 8.61 -4.99 8.01
C ILE A 102 9.18 -4.81 9.42
N GLY A 103 8.60 -5.46 10.44
CA GLY A 103 9.19 -5.43 11.78
C GLY A 103 10.60 -6.04 11.82
N THR A 104 10.84 -7.13 11.08
CA THR A 104 12.17 -7.76 11.00
C THR A 104 13.13 -6.92 10.16
N TRP A 105 12.65 -6.35 9.05
CA TRP A 105 13.40 -5.42 8.21
C TRP A 105 14.03 -4.30 9.04
N MET A 106 13.31 -3.73 10.01
CA MET A 106 13.79 -2.61 10.82
C MET A 106 15.09 -2.93 11.58
N PHE A 107 15.26 -4.15 12.07
CA PHE A 107 16.50 -4.54 12.78
C PHE A 107 17.71 -4.54 11.84
N PHE A 108 17.55 -5.11 10.64
CA PHE A 108 18.62 -5.16 9.64
C PHE A 108 18.88 -3.79 9.01
N TRP A 109 17.83 -2.98 8.82
CA TRP A 109 17.97 -1.60 8.38
C TRP A 109 18.81 -0.80 9.39
N ASN A 110 18.44 -0.81 10.66
CA ASN A 110 19.18 -0.08 11.69
C ASN A 110 20.60 -0.61 11.93
N SER A 111 20.89 -1.88 11.60
CA SER A 111 22.26 -2.39 11.58
C SER A 111 23.04 -2.10 10.28
N SER A 112 22.46 -1.32 9.35
CA SER A 112 22.98 -1.07 8.00
C SER A 112 23.25 -2.34 7.17
N ASP A 113 22.62 -3.47 7.53
CA ASP A 113 22.63 -4.68 6.69
C ASP A 113 21.51 -4.60 5.65
N LEU A 114 21.70 -3.67 4.71
CA LEU A 114 20.67 -3.28 3.74
C LEU A 114 20.32 -4.40 2.75
N ARG A 115 21.24 -5.34 2.51
CA ARG A 115 20.99 -6.47 1.61
C ARG A 115 20.05 -7.46 2.27
N THR A 116 20.29 -7.81 3.54
CA THR A 116 19.40 -8.68 4.29
C THR A 116 18.05 -8.01 4.52
N SER A 117 18.04 -6.70 4.85
CA SER A 117 16.79 -5.95 5.02
C SER A 117 15.96 -5.99 3.73
N ASN A 118 16.58 -5.81 2.55
CA ASN A 118 15.87 -5.82 1.27
C ASN A 118 15.14 -7.15 0.97
N LEU A 119 15.63 -8.29 1.49
CA LEU A 119 14.94 -9.59 1.32
C LEU A 119 13.54 -9.58 1.96
N PHE A 120 13.40 -8.97 3.14
CA PHE A 120 12.11 -8.85 3.83
C PHE A 120 11.16 -7.89 3.12
N VAL A 121 11.70 -6.79 2.55
CA VAL A 121 10.93 -5.85 1.75
C VAL A 121 10.42 -6.50 0.47
N ILE A 122 11.26 -7.28 -0.22
CA ILE A 122 10.86 -8.09 -1.38
C ILE A 122 9.72 -9.03 -0.98
N ALA A 123 9.92 -9.84 0.06
CA ALA A 123 8.91 -10.81 0.51
C ALA A 123 7.57 -10.14 0.88
N ASN A 124 7.61 -9.03 1.61
CA ASN A 124 6.41 -8.24 1.91
C ASN A 124 5.75 -7.74 0.63
N THR A 125 6.49 -7.02 -0.22
CA THR A 125 5.95 -6.37 -1.42
C THR A 125 5.30 -7.38 -2.36
N PHE A 126 5.98 -8.50 -2.63
CA PHE A 126 5.40 -9.58 -3.44
C PHE A 126 4.14 -10.16 -2.80
N THR A 127 4.13 -10.39 -1.49
CA THR A 127 2.94 -10.91 -0.79
C THR A 127 1.76 -9.95 -0.90
N GLN A 128 1.97 -8.65 -0.68
CA GLN A 128 0.90 -7.65 -0.72
C GLN A 128 0.38 -7.42 -2.15
N LEU A 129 1.28 -7.30 -3.13
CA LEU A 129 0.91 -7.15 -4.54
C LEU A 129 0.18 -8.39 -5.06
N PHE A 130 0.67 -9.59 -4.74
CA PHE A 130 0.01 -10.83 -5.13
C PHE A 130 -1.39 -10.92 -4.52
N TYR A 131 -1.52 -10.65 -3.21
CA TYR A 131 -2.83 -10.70 -2.57
C TYR A 131 -3.79 -9.69 -3.18
N THR A 132 -3.37 -8.43 -3.34
CA THR A 132 -4.24 -7.37 -3.87
C THR A 132 -4.62 -7.55 -5.33
N ALA A 133 -3.75 -8.16 -6.15
CA ALA A 133 -4.01 -8.38 -7.56
C ALA A 133 -4.85 -9.63 -7.84
N PHE A 134 -4.68 -10.71 -7.06
CA PHE A 134 -5.23 -12.02 -7.40
C PHE A 134 -6.21 -12.59 -6.38
N LEU A 135 -6.09 -12.23 -5.10
CA LEU A 135 -6.87 -12.86 -4.03
C LEU A 135 -7.92 -11.94 -3.41
N LEU A 136 -7.69 -10.62 -3.43
CA LEU A 136 -8.60 -9.65 -2.87
C LEU A 136 -9.86 -9.54 -3.74
N PRO A 137 -11.06 -9.84 -3.20
CA PRO A 137 -12.31 -9.69 -3.95
C PRO A 137 -12.57 -8.23 -4.31
N PRO A 138 -13.46 -7.94 -5.29
CA PRO A 138 -13.83 -6.57 -5.63
C PRO A 138 -14.28 -5.73 -4.42
N LEU A 139 -13.89 -4.46 -4.42
CA LEU A 139 -14.26 -3.51 -3.37
C LEU A 139 -15.79 -3.31 -3.33
N ASP A 140 -16.39 -3.54 -2.16
CA ASP A 140 -17.75 -3.09 -1.85
C ASP A 140 -17.69 -1.92 -0.86
N THR A 141 -17.90 -0.71 -1.36
CA THR A 141 -17.86 0.52 -0.55
C THR A 141 -18.99 0.63 0.46
N ARG A 142 -20.04 -0.19 0.35
CA ARG A 142 -21.15 -0.25 1.32
C ARG A 142 -20.83 -1.17 2.49
N SER A 143 -19.83 -2.04 2.34
CA SER A 143 -19.36 -2.97 3.36
C SER A 143 -18.14 -2.38 4.07
N THR A 144 -18.29 -1.97 5.33
CA THR A 144 -17.15 -1.50 6.14
C THR A 144 -16.02 -2.54 6.25
N PRO A 145 -16.27 -3.85 6.45
CA PRO A 145 -15.23 -4.88 6.37
C PRO A 145 -14.47 -4.89 5.05
N SER A 146 -15.19 -4.83 3.92
CA SER A 146 -14.57 -4.82 2.60
C SER A 146 -13.71 -3.57 2.40
N LEU A 147 -14.26 -2.39 2.69
CA LEU A 147 -13.55 -1.12 2.58
C LEU A 147 -12.30 -1.06 3.45
N LEU A 148 -12.39 -1.44 4.74
CA LEU A 148 -11.23 -1.42 5.63
C LEU A 148 -10.16 -2.43 5.18
N THR A 149 -10.55 -3.62 4.74
CA THR A 149 -9.59 -4.62 4.23
C THR A 149 -8.88 -4.10 2.99
N HIS A 150 -9.60 -3.43 2.10
CA HIS A 150 -9.02 -2.78 0.93
C HIS A 150 -8.07 -1.65 1.31
N LEU A 151 -8.45 -0.78 2.23
CA LEU A 151 -7.58 0.30 2.69
C LEU A 151 -6.29 -0.25 3.29
N VAL A 152 -6.36 -1.26 4.17
CA VAL A 152 -5.14 -1.88 4.73
C VAL A 152 -4.32 -2.58 3.65
N ALA A 153 -4.93 -3.48 2.87
CA ALA A 153 -4.20 -4.28 1.88
C ALA A 153 -3.54 -3.43 0.80
N LYS A 154 -4.26 -2.43 0.28
CA LYS A 154 -3.76 -1.59 -0.82
C LYS A 154 -2.78 -0.53 -0.35
N THR A 155 -2.87 -0.04 0.89
CA THR A 155 -1.83 0.85 1.43
C THR A 155 -0.54 0.08 1.73
N PHE A 156 -0.63 -1.16 2.24
CA PHE A 156 0.53 -2.05 2.37
C PHE A 156 1.19 -2.37 1.02
N ALA A 157 0.37 -2.69 0.01
CA ALA A 157 0.87 -2.94 -1.35
C ALA A 157 1.49 -1.68 -1.96
N GLY A 158 0.84 -0.52 -1.76
CA GLY A 158 1.30 0.79 -2.23
C GLY A 158 2.69 1.11 -1.70
N ILE A 159 2.81 1.25 -0.38
CA ILE A 159 4.11 1.55 0.24
C ILE A 159 5.16 0.47 -0.06
N GLY A 160 4.76 -0.78 -0.25
CA GLY A 160 5.64 -1.85 -0.69
C GLY A 160 6.33 -1.57 -2.04
N VAL A 161 5.64 -0.91 -2.99
CA VAL A 161 6.26 -0.49 -4.26
C VAL A 161 7.40 0.51 -3.99
N LEU A 162 7.15 1.51 -3.15
CA LEU A 162 8.16 2.48 -2.76
C LEU A 162 9.31 1.83 -2.00
N ASP A 163 8.99 1.00 -1.00
CA ASP A 163 9.98 0.29 -0.19
C ASP A 163 10.88 -0.58 -1.05
N LEU A 164 10.33 -1.30 -2.03
CA LEU A 164 11.10 -2.14 -2.95
C LEU A 164 12.10 -1.30 -3.75
N LEU A 165 11.66 -0.18 -4.32
CA LEU A 165 12.52 0.73 -5.09
C LEU A 165 13.60 1.34 -4.20
N HIS A 166 13.19 1.91 -3.05
CA HIS A 166 14.07 2.57 -2.10
C HIS A 166 15.12 1.61 -1.54
N ASN A 167 14.70 0.49 -0.94
CA ASN A 167 15.59 -0.47 -0.31
C ASN A 167 16.53 -1.14 -1.30
N THR A 168 16.04 -1.50 -2.50
CA THR A 168 16.91 -2.05 -3.53
C THR A 168 17.96 -1.02 -3.96
N SER A 169 17.58 0.24 -4.11
CA SER A 169 18.54 1.30 -4.47
C SER A 169 19.55 1.58 -3.36
N ALA A 170 19.12 1.64 -2.09
CA ALA A 170 19.98 1.85 -0.94
C ALA A 170 20.92 0.65 -0.69
N ALA A 171 20.49 -0.57 -0.97
CA ALA A 171 21.31 -1.76 -0.73
C ALA A 171 22.40 -2.01 -1.80
N TYR A 172 22.18 -1.56 -3.04
CA TYR A 172 23.02 -1.95 -4.18
C TYR A 172 23.54 -0.79 -5.03
N TYR A 173 22.97 0.42 -4.90
CA TYR A 173 23.20 1.54 -5.82
C TYR A 173 23.33 2.89 -5.08
N VAL A 174 23.91 2.90 -3.88
CA VAL A 174 24.17 4.13 -3.10
C VAL A 174 25.01 5.11 -3.92
N GLY A 175 24.59 6.37 -3.96
CA GLY A 175 25.27 7.44 -4.70
C GLY A 175 25.22 7.28 -6.22
N VAL A 176 24.48 6.30 -6.75
CA VAL A 176 24.34 6.10 -8.20
C VAL A 176 23.07 6.84 -8.68
N PRO A 177 23.20 7.81 -9.61
CA PRO A 177 22.05 8.54 -10.13
C PRO A 177 21.20 7.67 -11.06
N ALA A 178 19.93 8.02 -11.22
CA ALA A 178 19.01 7.32 -12.11
C ALA A 178 19.47 7.44 -13.58
N SER A 179 19.77 6.30 -14.21
CA SER A 179 20.11 6.24 -15.64
C SER A 179 18.88 6.51 -16.52
N GLY A 180 19.08 6.86 -17.79
CA GLY A 180 17.97 7.09 -18.73
C GLY A 180 17.01 5.89 -18.85
N LEU A 181 17.55 4.66 -18.79
CA LEU A 181 16.73 3.44 -18.78
C LEU A 181 15.90 3.32 -17.50
N VAL A 182 16.50 3.56 -16.33
CA VAL A 182 15.78 3.55 -15.05
C VAL A 182 14.64 4.58 -15.08
N LYS A 183 14.93 5.81 -15.53
CA LYS A 183 13.93 6.87 -15.67
C LYS A 183 12.77 6.45 -16.56
N ALA A 184 13.04 5.85 -17.71
CA ALA A 184 12.01 5.39 -18.64
C ALA A 184 11.17 4.25 -18.06
N LEU A 185 11.81 3.25 -17.45
CA LEU A 185 11.13 2.10 -16.84
C LEU A 185 10.27 2.51 -15.64
N THR A 186 10.72 3.48 -14.83
CA THR A 186 9.89 4.04 -13.76
C THR A 186 8.61 4.67 -14.32
N GLY A 187 8.72 5.52 -15.35
CA GLY A 187 7.55 6.14 -15.97
C GLY A 187 6.57 5.12 -16.54
N LEU A 188 7.09 4.13 -17.29
CA LEU A 188 6.29 3.04 -17.86
C LEU A 188 5.64 2.17 -16.78
N GLY A 189 6.40 1.82 -15.73
CA GLY A 189 5.93 0.99 -14.62
C GLY A 189 4.79 1.64 -13.84
N PHE A 190 4.95 2.90 -13.44
CA PHE A 190 3.91 3.65 -12.73
C PHE A 190 2.69 3.93 -13.61
N GLY A 191 2.90 4.25 -14.90
CA GLY A 191 1.80 4.42 -15.85
C GLY A 191 1.00 3.12 -16.07
N ALA A 192 1.68 2.00 -16.26
CA ALA A 192 1.05 0.69 -16.41
C ALA A 192 0.29 0.28 -15.14
N ALA A 193 0.91 0.46 -13.97
CA ALA A 193 0.26 0.21 -12.68
C ALA A 193 -1.00 1.09 -12.52
N ALA A 194 -0.92 2.39 -12.81
CA ALA A 194 -2.04 3.32 -12.75
C ALA A 194 -3.24 2.88 -13.60
N CYS A 195 -3.00 2.32 -14.79
CA CYS A 195 -4.05 1.84 -15.70
C CYS A 195 -4.87 0.67 -15.11
N VAL A 196 -4.28 -0.12 -14.21
CA VAL A 196 -4.96 -1.27 -13.57
C VAL A 196 -5.39 -0.99 -12.13
N SER A 197 -4.96 0.14 -11.55
CA SER A 197 -5.25 0.54 -10.18
C SER A 197 -6.65 1.12 -9.98
N ASP A 198 -7.25 0.80 -8.83
CA ASP A 198 -8.35 1.60 -8.30
C ASP A 198 -7.83 2.89 -7.64
N TRP A 199 -8.75 3.70 -7.12
CA TRP A 199 -8.41 4.98 -6.50
C TRP A 199 -7.61 4.83 -5.19
N ILE A 200 -7.66 3.68 -4.50
CA ILE A 200 -6.91 3.48 -3.25
C ILE A 200 -5.45 3.20 -3.58
N PHE A 201 -5.18 2.13 -4.34
CA PHE A 201 -3.81 1.77 -4.69
C PHE A 201 -3.17 2.82 -5.60
N GLY A 202 -3.94 3.39 -6.53
CA GLY A 202 -3.47 4.47 -7.41
C GLY A 202 -3.09 5.74 -6.65
N ALA A 203 -3.79 6.09 -5.56
CA ALA A 203 -3.41 7.21 -4.71
C ALA A 203 -2.07 6.96 -4.00
N CYS A 204 -1.80 5.73 -3.56
CA CYS A 204 -0.49 5.37 -3.00
C CYS A 204 0.63 5.56 -4.03
N LEU A 205 0.46 5.06 -5.26
CA LEU A 205 1.46 5.23 -6.32
C LEU A 205 1.78 6.70 -6.61
N VAL A 206 0.76 7.56 -6.62
CA VAL A 206 0.94 9.01 -6.78
C VAL A 206 1.71 9.59 -5.58
N TYR A 207 1.32 9.20 -4.36
CA TYR A 207 1.98 9.65 -3.14
C TYR A 207 3.47 9.25 -3.12
N ASP A 208 3.79 8.02 -3.52
CA ASP A 208 5.14 7.50 -3.58
C ASP A 208 6.02 8.32 -4.55
N LEU A 209 5.48 8.64 -5.74
CA LEU A 209 6.18 9.48 -6.72
C LEU A 209 6.40 10.91 -6.21
N VAL A 210 5.45 11.46 -5.44
CA VAL A 210 5.63 12.77 -4.80
C VAL A 210 6.72 12.68 -3.72
N ALA A 211 6.70 11.67 -2.86
CA ALA A 211 7.71 11.47 -1.83
C ALA A 211 9.12 11.34 -2.45
N LEU A 212 9.24 10.57 -3.53
CA LEU A 212 10.47 10.44 -4.32
C LEU A 212 10.87 11.78 -4.97
N SER A 213 9.93 12.48 -5.60
CA SER A 213 10.22 13.77 -6.24
C SER A 213 10.82 14.78 -5.26
N VAL A 214 10.19 14.93 -4.08
CA VAL A 214 10.66 15.85 -3.05
C VAL A 214 12.02 15.41 -2.51
N GLY A 215 12.19 14.11 -2.22
CA GLY A 215 13.46 13.56 -1.73
C GLY A 215 14.59 13.80 -2.72
N GLN A 216 14.43 13.38 -3.97
CA GLN A 216 15.47 13.54 -4.99
C GLN A 216 15.83 15.01 -5.25
N THR A 217 14.84 15.92 -5.18
CA THR A 217 15.12 17.37 -5.26
C THR A 217 15.95 17.85 -4.07
N GLN A 218 15.61 17.42 -2.85
CA GLN A 218 16.34 17.76 -1.63
C GLN A 218 17.78 17.22 -1.63
N TYR A 219 18.01 16.05 -2.22
CA TYR A 219 19.32 15.40 -2.29
C TYR A 219 20.20 15.85 -3.47
N GLY A 220 19.81 16.92 -4.19
CA GLY A 220 20.61 17.53 -5.26
C GLY A 220 20.33 16.99 -6.66
N GLU A 221 19.42 16.02 -6.81
CA GLU A 221 19.02 15.41 -8.09
C GLU A 221 17.74 16.07 -8.66
N ALA A 222 17.73 17.40 -8.72
CA ALA A 222 16.54 18.19 -9.09
C ALA A 222 15.92 17.79 -10.44
N GLY A 223 16.73 17.42 -11.44
CA GLY A 223 16.24 16.96 -12.74
C GLY A 223 15.49 15.64 -12.66
N TRP A 224 15.94 14.70 -11.82
CA TRP A 224 15.23 13.46 -11.58
C TRP A 224 13.98 13.70 -10.72
N GLY A 225 14.08 14.53 -9.69
CA GLY A 225 12.96 14.95 -8.86
C GLY A 225 11.81 15.60 -9.66
N MET A 226 12.13 16.44 -10.66
CA MET A 226 11.14 17.05 -11.54
C MET A 226 10.47 16.03 -12.47
N LEU A 227 11.23 15.06 -12.99
CA LEU A 227 10.67 14.00 -13.84
C LEU A 227 9.72 13.08 -13.04
N LEU A 228 10.09 12.74 -11.80
CA LEU A 228 9.21 12.02 -10.87
C LEU A 228 7.92 12.79 -10.56
N ALA A 229 7.99 14.11 -10.40
CA ALA A 229 6.80 14.95 -10.27
C ALA A 229 5.91 14.88 -11.52
N GLY A 230 6.52 14.91 -12.71
CA GLY A 230 5.81 14.70 -13.98
C GLY A 230 5.11 13.34 -14.03
N TYR A 231 5.78 12.28 -13.59
CA TYR A 231 5.17 10.95 -13.46
C TYR A 231 4.05 10.93 -12.43
N ALA A 232 4.16 11.65 -11.31
CA ALA A 232 3.11 11.73 -10.30
C ALA A 232 1.84 12.36 -10.89
N VAL A 233 1.98 13.47 -11.62
CA VAL A 233 0.87 14.14 -12.31
C VAL A 233 0.25 13.23 -13.36
N GLY A 234 1.06 12.56 -14.19
CA GLY A 234 0.57 11.62 -15.20
C GLY A 234 -0.20 10.44 -14.58
N THR A 235 0.37 9.83 -13.54
CA THR A 235 -0.24 8.73 -12.77
C THR A 235 -1.57 9.18 -12.16
N ALA A 236 -1.62 10.36 -11.54
CA ALA A 236 -2.84 10.94 -10.98
C ALA A 236 -3.91 11.17 -12.06
N GLY A 237 -3.51 11.65 -13.23
CA GLY A 237 -4.40 11.82 -14.39
C GLY A 237 -5.01 10.50 -14.85
N ILE A 238 -4.21 9.45 -14.99
CA ILE A 238 -4.67 8.10 -15.38
C ILE A 238 -5.64 7.54 -14.34
N VAL A 239 -5.25 7.55 -13.05
CA VAL A 239 -6.09 7.04 -11.96
C VAL A 239 -7.41 7.80 -11.90
N GLY A 240 -7.37 9.13 -12.03
CA GLY A 240 -8.56 9.96 -11.98
C GLY A 240 -9.49 9.76 -13.17
N LEU A 241 -8.93 9.67 -14.37
CA LEU A 241 -9.69 9.36 -15.58
C LEU A 241 -10.41 8.02 -15.46
N ARG A 242 -9.70 6.97 -15.05
CA ARG A 242 -10.22 5.60 -14.93
C ARG A 242 -11.31 5.47 -13.85
N ASN A 243 -11.11 6.08 -12.69
CA ASN A 243 -11.95 5.81 -11.51
C ASN A 243 -13.12 6.80 -11.35
N TRP A 244 -13.03 8.01 -11.92
CA TRP A 244 -14.09 9.02 -11.76
C TRP A 244 -14.68 9.50 -13.08
N VAL A 245 -13.87 9.72 -14.11
CA VAL A 245 -14.35 10.30 -15.38
C VAL A 245 -14.99 9.23 -16.27
N TYR A 246 -14.27 8.14 -16.55
CA TYR A 246 -14.70 7.10 -17.47
C TYR A 246 -16.00 6.40 -17.03
N PRO A 247 -16.19 6.00 -15.75
CA PRO A 247 -17.44 5.37 -15.34
C PRO A 247 -18.65 6.30 -15.46
N ARG A 248 -18.49 7.59 -15.16
CA ARG A 248 -19.56 8.60 -15.30
C ARG A 248 -19.90 8.86 -16.76
N TRP A 249 -18.88 9.03 -17.59
CA TRP A 249 -19.05 9.20 -19.04
C TRP A 249 -19.74 7.98 -19.67
N LYS A 250 -19.33 6.77 -19.27
CA LYS A 250 -19.94 5.51 -19.73
C LYS A 250 -21.41 5.43 -19.31
N ALA A 251 -21.72 5.71 -18.04
CA ALA A 251 -23.10 5.72 -17.53
C ALA A 251 -23.99 6.76 -18.24
N GLN A 252 -23.45 7.93 -18.57
CA GLN A 252 -24.17 8.96 -19.34
C GLN A 252 -24.44 8.53 -20.79
N ARG A 253 -23.46 7.89 -21.45
CA ARG A 253 -23.63 7.38 -22.81
C ARG A 253 -24.54 6.17 -22.89
N GLU A 254 -24.53 5.31 -21.87
CA GLU A 254 -25.34 4.09 -21.80
C GLU A 254 -26.73 4.33 -21.19
N GLY A 255 -27.04 5.54 -20.72
CA GLY A 255 -28.20 5.82 -19.86
C GLY A 255 -29.59 6.01 -20.49
N SER A 256 -30.03 5.28 -21.53
CA SER A 256 -31.37 5.56 -22.15
C SER A 256 -32.04 4.46 -23.00
N TYR A 257 -31.96 3.18 -22.62
CA TYR A 257 -32.90 2.12 -23.03
C TYR A 257 -33.27 1.35 -21.75
N GLU A 258 -34.49 1.26 -21.22
CA GLU A 258 -35.85 1.67 -21.55
C GLU A 258 -36.56 2.03 -20.23
N ARG A 259 -37.47 3.01 -20.24
CA ARG A 259 -38.60 3.01 -19.31
C ARG A 259 -39.80 2.45 -20.08
N LEU A 260 -39.86 1.13 -20.28
CA LEU A 260 -41.09 0.49 -20.72
C LEU A 260 -42.05 0.47 -19.52
N GLY A 261 -43.21 1.13 -19.66
CA GLY A 261 -44.29 1.08 -18.66
C GLY A 261 -44.86 2.42 -18.22
N GLY A 262 -44.74 3.47 -19.03
CA GLY A 262 -45.52 4.69 -18.86
C GLY A 262 -46.49 4.85 -20.02
N ASP A 263 -47.51 3.99 -20.08
CA ASP A 263 -48.82 4.24 -20.71
C ASP A 263 -49.67 2.96 -20.60
N GLU A 264 -50.37 2.80 -19.48
CA GLU A 264 -51.70 2.17 -19.51
C GLU A 264 -52.69 3.28 -19.15
N SER A 265 -53.21 3.92 -20.18
CA SER A 265 -54.44 4.69 -20.12
C SER A 265 -55.54 3.90 -20.85
N ILE A 266 -56.68 3.80 -20.16
CA ILE A 266 -57.99 3.23 -20.51
C ILE A 266 -58.14 1.73 -20.25
#